data_AF-A0A7X8VAL3-F1
#
_entry.id   AF-A0A7X8VAL3-F1
#
_cell.length_a   1.000
_cell.length_b   1.000
_cell.length_c   1.000
_cell.angle_alpha   90.00
_cell.angle_beta   90.00
_cell.angle_gamma   90.00
#
_symmetry.space_group_name_H-M   'P 1'
#
loop_
_entity.id
_entity.type
_entity.pdbx_description
1 polymer ?
#
loop_
_entity_poly.entity_id
_entity_poly.type
_entity_poly.pdbx_seq_one_letter_code
_entity_poly.pdbx_strand_id
1 'polypeptide(L)'
;LLSVEIKDKIAYVNFSRELVEKHVGGSTGEMMTILPIVNSLTELPQIEKVQFLVEGKKEKTLAGHITFDEAFERSEDYIKKPAN
;
A
#
# COMPACT_ATOMS: atom_id res chain seq x y z
N LEU A 1 1.94 -3.14 -12.42
CA LEU A 1 0.86 -2.21 -12.02
C LEU A 1 -0.22 -2.28 -13.10
N LEU A 2 -1.48 -2.48 -12.72
CA LEU A 2 -2.62 -2.62 -13.65
C LEU A 2 -3.45 -1.34 -13.74
N SER A 3 -3.83 -0.73 -12.61
CA SER A 3 -4.59 0.53 -12.59
C SER A 3 -4.44 1.27 -11.26
N VAL A 4 -4.79 2.56 -11.26
CA VAL A 4 -4.93 3.39 -10.07
C VAL A 4 -6.21 4.22 -10.20
N GLU A 5 -7.10 4.12 -9.23
CA GLU A 5 -8.37 4.85 -9.21
C GLU A 5 -8.54 5.56 -7.87
N ILE A 6 -9.03 6.80 -7.87
CA ILE A 6 -9.28 7.56 -6.65
C ILE A 6 -10.79 7.68 -6.46
N LYS A 7 -11.28 7.21 -5.32
CA LYS A 7 -12.69 7.31 -4.94
C LYS A 7 -12.79 7.52 -3.43
N ASP A 8 -13.63 8.47 -3.01
CA ASP A 8 -13.89 8.77 -1.60
C ASP A 8 -12.61 8.99 -0.78
N LYS A 9 -11.63 9.70 -1.37
CA LYS A 9 -10.29 9.96 -0.83
C LYS A 9 -9.41 8.71 -0.61
N ILE A 10 -9.79 7.58 -1.18
CA ILE A 10 -9.01 6.33 -1.17
C ILE A 10 -8.43 6.11 -2.57
N ALA A 11 -7.12 5.88 -2.64
CA ALA A 11 -6.47 5.40 -3.85
C ALA A 11 -6.52 3.88 -3.90
N TYR A 12 -7.24 3.33 -4.86
CA TYR A 12 -7.29 1.91 -5.16
C TYR A 12 -6.16 1.59 -6.15
N VAL A 13 -5.12 0.92 -5.66
CA VAL A 13 -3.92 0.61 -6.45
C VAL A 13 -3.95 -0.88 -6.80
N ASN A 14 -4.20 -1.17 -8.07
CA ASN A 14 -4.37 -2.52 -8.57
C ASN A 14 -3.07 -3.05 -9.19
N PHE A 15 -2.56 -4.14 -8.64
CA PHE A 15 -1.37 -4.84 -9.11
C PHE A 15 -1.70 -6.17 -9.77
N SER A 16 -0.74 -6.70 -10.53
CA SER A 16 -0.84 -8.05 -11.06
C SER A 16 -0.55 -9.09 -9.98
N ARG A 17 -0.94 -10.34 -10.23
CA ARG A 17 -0.71 -11.49 -9.33
C ARG A 17 0.76 -11.67 -8.91
N GLU A 18 1.69 -11.25 -9.75
CA GLU A 18 3.13 -11.32 -9.50
C GLU A 18 3.56 -10.59 -8.22
N LEU A 19 2.84 -9.55 -7.79
CA LEU A 19 3.14 -8.83 -6.54
C LEU A 19 3.12 -9.77 -5.34
N VAL A 20 2.23 -10.76 -5.33
CA VAL A 20 2.09 -11.74 -4.24
C VAL A 20 3.00 -12.94 -4.48
N GLU A 21 2.97 -13.51 -5.68
CA GLU A 21 3.68 -14.77 -5.98
C GLU A 21 5.20 -14.64 -5.95
N LYS A 22 5.74 -13.45 -6.24
CA LYS A 22 7.17 -13.18 -6.27
C LYS A 22 7.64 -12.32 -5.09
N HIS A 23 6.77 -12.08 -4.11
CA HIS A 23 7.14 -11.28 -2.95
C HIS A 23 8.18 -12.03 -2.10
N VAL A 24 9.20 -11.32 -1.64
CA VAL A 24 10.26 -11.87 -0.76
C VAL A 24 9.71 -12.37 0.58
N GLY A 25 8.57 -11.82 1.01
CA GLY A 25 7.89 -12.17 2.25
C GLY A 25 8.50 -11.56 3.51
N GLY A 26 8.01 -12.02 4.66
CA GLY A 26 8.38 -11.51 5.98
C GLY A 26 7.74 -10.15 6.29
N SER A 27 7.44 -9.91 7.58
CA SER A 27 6.80 -8.66 8.03
C SER A 27 7.57 -7.41 7.61
N THR A 28 8.89 -7.40 7.76
CA THR A 28 9.74 -6.29 7.32
C THR A 28 9.67 -6.09 5.81
N GLY A 29 9.74 -7.16 5.02
CA GLY A 29 9.67 -7.07 3.56
C GLY A 29 8.33 -6.54 3.06
N GLU A 30 7.23 -6.99 3.69
CA GLU A 30 5.89 -6.49 3.40
C GLU A 30 5.76 -5.00 3.75
N MET A 31 6.26 -4.57 4.92
CA MET A 31 6.28 -3.15 5.31
C MET A 31 7.11 -2.28 4.35
N MET A 32 8.28 -2.77 3.92
CA MET A 32 9.15 -2.05 2.97
C MET A 32 8.51 -1.89 1.58
N THR A 33 7.51 -2.70 1.25
CA THR A 33 6.73 -2.58 0.02
C THR A 33 5.54 -1.63 0.22
N ILE A 34 4.80 -1.81 1.31
CA ILE A 34 3.54 -1.08 1.57
C ILE A 34 3.81 0.38 1.92
N LEU A 35 4.67 0.65 2.91
CA LEU A 35 4.82 1.99 3.50
C LEU A 35 5.26 3.06 2.48
N PRO A 36 6.25 2.82 1.59
CA PRO A 36 6.63 3.84 0.61
C PRO A 36 5.48 4.22 -0.33
N ILE A 37 4.69 3.24 -0.77
CA ILE A 37 3.55 3.48 -1.67
C ILE A 37 2.48 4.29 -0.96
N VAL A 38 2.12 3.90 0.27
CA VAL A 38 1.10 4.58 1.07
C VAL A 38 1.53 6.02 1.37
N ASN A 39 2.76 6.20 1.85
CA ASN A 39 3.26 7.52 2.24
C ASN A 39 3.42 8.44 1.02
N SER A 40 3.89 7.95 -0.13
CA SER A 40 3.97 8.79 -1.34
C SER A 40 2.60 9.19 -1.87
N LEU A 41 1.64 8.26 -1.94
CA LEU A 41 0.31 8.60 -2.47
C LEU A 41 -0.46 9.55 -1.55
N THR A 42 -0.30 9.41 -0.23
CA THR A 42 -0.93 10.31 0.77
C THR A 42 -0.26 11.68 0.88
N GLU A 43 0.80 11.98 0.12
CA GLU A 43 1.26 13.36 -0.04
C GLU A 43 0.33 14.19 -0.94
N LEU A 44 -0.47 13.51 -1.76
CA LEU A 44 -1.49 14.16 -2.58
C LEU A 44 -2.70 14.49 -1.71
N PRO A 45 -3.13 15.77 -1.62
CA PRO A 45 -4.14 16.21 -0.65
C PRO A 45 -5.52 15.58 -0.87
N GLN A 46 -5.80 15.03 -2.04
CA GLN A 46 -7.03 14.31 -2.35
C GLN A 46 -7.01 12.82 -1.95
N ILE A 47 -5.91 12.32 -1.39
CA ILE A 47 -5.73 10.91 -0.99
C ILE A 47 -5.40 10.84 0.50
N GLU A 48 -6.29 10.24 1.28
CA GLU A 48 -6.10 10.00 2.72
C GLU A 48 -5.67 8.55 3.01
N LYS A 49 -6.11 7.60 2.17
CA LYS A 49 -5.81 6.17 2.34
C LYS A 49 -5.46 5.49 1.03
N VAL A 50 -4.80 4.34 1.11
CA VAL A 50 -4.47 3.49 -0.03
C VAL A 50 -5.02 2.10 0.18
N GLN A 51 -5.87 1.63 -0.72
CA GLN A 51 -6.34 0.26 -0.78
C GLN A 51 -5.60 -0.48 -1.90
N PHE A 52 -4.88 -1.53 -1.55
CA PHE A 52 -4.26 -2.40 -2.53
C PHE A 52 -5.26 -3.42 -3.07
N LEU A 53 -5.12 -3.73 -4.36
CA LEU A 53 -5.85 -4.78 -5.05
C LEU A 53 -4.87 -5.63 -5.86
N VAL A 54 -5.19 -6.90 -6.04
CA VAL A 54 -4.47 -7.85 -6.91
C VAL A 54 -5.48 -8.43 -7.87
N GLU A 55 -5.27 -8.22 -9.18
CA GLU A 55 -6.21 -8.62 -10.23
C GLU A 55 -7.64 -8.13 -9.95
N GLY A 56 -7.77 -6.90 -9.45
CA GLY A 56 -9.04 -6.25 -9.12
C GLY A 56 -9.70 -6.72 -7.81
N LYS A 57 -9.05 -7.58 -7.02
CA LYS A 57 -9.60 -8.13 -5.77
C LYS A 57 -8.75 -7.77 -4.57
N LYS A 58 -9.38 -7.72 -3.40
CA LYS A 58 -8.66 -7.63 -2.12
C LYS A 58 -8.05 -8.99 -1.79
N GLU A 59 -6.78 -8.97 -1.39
CA GLU A 59 -6.09 -10.14 -0.85
C GLU A 59 -5.95 -9.99 0.67
N LYS A 60 -6.09 -11.08 1.42
CA LYS A 60 -6.01 -11.02 2.89
C LYS A 60 -4.65 -10.57 3.38
N THR A 61 -3.60 -10.95 2.66
CA THR A 61 -2.21 -10.65 3.01
C THR A 61 -1.36 -10.57 1.75
N LEU A 62 -0.27 -9.79 1.82
CA LEU A 62 0.69 -9.69 0.74
C LEU A 62 1.61 -10.93 0.72
N ALA A 63 2.10 -11.36 1.88
CA ALA A 63 2.97 -12.53 2.00
C ALA A 63 2.91 -13.23 3.37
N GLY A 64 1.83 -13.06 4.13
CA GLY A 64 1.50 -13.87 5.30
C GLY A 64 1.49 -13.15 6.65
N HIS A 65 2.03 -11.93 6.76
CA HIS A 65 2.19 -11.26 8.06
C HIS A 65 1.37 -9.99 8.22
N ILE A 66 1.06 -9.29 7.13
CA ILE A 66 0.33 -8.01 7.19
C ILE A 66 -1.07 -8.18 6.63
N THR A 67 -2.07 -7.66 7.35
CA THR A 67 -3.45 -7.52 6.86
C THR A 67 -3.47 -6.60 5.66
N PHE A 68 -3.94 -7.09 4.52
CA PHE A 68 -3.82 -6.42 3.21
C PHE A 68 -5.18 -6.15 2.53
N ASP A 69 -6.28 -6.58 3.16
CA ASP A 69 -7.65 -6.39 2.69
C ASP A 69 -8.31 -5.11 3.24
N GLU A 70 -7.59 -4.35 4.06
CA GLU A 70 -7.98 -3.04 4.56
C GLU A 70 -7.18 -1.91 3.90
N ALA A 71 -7.71 -0.69 3.96
CA ALA A 71 -7.03 0.48 3.43
C ALA A 71 -5.98 0.97 4.44
N PHE A 72 -4.79 1.26 3.94
CA PHE A 72 -3.67 1.75 4.74
C PHE A 72 -3.70 3.27 4.83
N GLU A 73 -3.41 3.78 6.03
CA GLU A 73 -3.23 5.20 6.31
C GLU A 73 -1.74 5.56 6.33
N ARG A 74 -1.45 6.85 6.18
CA ARG A 74 -0.08 7.38 6.26
C ARG A 74 0.55 7.02 7.60
N SER A 75 1.78 6.52 7.57
CA SER A 75 2.56 6.23 8.77
C SER A 75 3.75 7.18 8.83
N GLU A 76 3.67 8.19 9.70
CA GLU A 76 4.74 9.20 9.86
C GLU A 76 6.00 8.66 10.53
N ASP A 77 5.90 7.53 11.26
CA ASP A 77 7.02 6.92 11.97
C ASP A 77 8.18 6.50 11.04
N TYR A 78 7.89 6.30 9.75
CA TYR A 78 8.86 5.91 8.72
C TYR A 78 9.23 7.05 7.77
N ILE A 79 8.85 8.29 8.11
CA ILE A 79 9.16 9.48 7.33
C ILE A 79 10.23 10.27 8.07
N LYS A 80 11.34 10.56 7.39
CA LYS A 80 12.36 11.45 7.96
C LYS A 80 11.73 12.82 8.20
N LYS A 81 11.60 13.20 9.46
CA LYS A 81 11.12 14.52 9.84
C LYS A 81 12.16 15.58 9.42
N PRO A 82 11.72 16.76 8.93
CA PRO A 82 12.65 17.85 8.68
C PRO A 82 13.38 18.18 9.98
N ALA A 83 14.68 18.48 9.87
CA ALA A 83 15.41 19.02 11.00
C ALA A 83 14.88 20.43 11.27
N ASN A 84 14.34 20.65 12.47
CA ASN A 84 13.98 21.98 12.95
C ASN A 84 15.22 22.84 13.18
#